data_AF-A0A090KLK8-F1
#
_entry.id   AF-A0A090KLK8-F1
#
_cell.length_a   1.000
_cell.length_b   1.000
_cell.length_c   1.000
_cell.angle_alpha   90.00
_cell.angle_beta   90.00
_cell.angle_gamma   90.00
#
_symmetry.space_group_name_H-M   'P 1'
#
loop_
_entity.id
_entity.type
_entity.pdbx_description
1 polymer ?
#
loop_
_entity_poly.entity_id
_entity_poly.type
_entity_poly.pdbx_seq_one_letter_code
_entity_poly.pdbx_strand_id
1 'polypeptide(L)'
;MRKLIVLATPWQNTEEAIRACGDLDGKTIIDCTNPLKPDFSGLEIGFSTSGAERISEWASGARVFKAMNQIGARLMDAPHFPGIVKPVMFVCGEGPLKSSVFLLVDQLGFTVIDAGDLKIARLLEPYGMLWIHLTLMKKIPGDFAFALLKK
;
A
#
# COMPACT_ATOMS: atom_id res chain seq x y z
N MET A 1 -23.36 7.68 3.33
CA MET A 1 -22.00 8.24 3.31
C MET A 1 -21.02 7.17 2.87
N ARG A 2 -20.30 7.36 1.76
CA ARG A 2 -19.20 6.46 1.38
C ARG A 2 -18.00 6.77 2.30
N LYS A 3 -17.57 5.81 3.11
CA LYS A 3 -16.45 5.97 4.05
C LYS A 3 -15.20 5.37 3.43
N LEU A 4 -14.10 6.12 3.51
CA LEU A 4 -12.75 5.65 3.21
C LEU A 4 -12.13 5.11 4.51
N ILE A 5 -11.57 3.91 4.46
CA ILE A 5 -10.90 3.24 5.57
C ILE A 5 -9.44 3.04 5.17
N VAL A 6 -8.50 3.44 6.02
CA VAL A 6 -7.08 3.15 5.83
C VAL A 6 -6.74 1.95 6.72
N LEU A 7 -6.29 0.85 6.10
CA LEU A 7 -5.90 -0.38 6.77
C LEU A 7 -4.37 -0.40 6.94
N ALA A 8 -3.92 -0.03 8.13
CA ALA A 8 -2.50 0.09 8.49
C ALA A 8 -2.12 -0.83 9.66
N THR A 9 -2.50 -2.10 9.56
CA THR A 9 -2.21 -3.15 10.57
C THR A 9 -0.94 -3.93 10.22
N PRO A 10 -0.28 -4.57 11.20
CA PRO A 10 0.60 -5.68 10.92
C PRO A 10 -0.16 -6.78 10.14
N TRP A 11 0.48 -7.41 9.17
CA TRP A 11 -0.16 -8.41 8.30
C TRP A 11 -0.86 -9.51 9.10
N GLN A 12 -0.21 -9.98 10.16
CA GLN A 12 -0.68 -11.06 11.02
C GLN A 12 -2.00 -10.73 11.74
N ASN A 13 -2.34 -9.45 11.88
CA ASN A 13 -3.57 -8.99 12.53
C ASN A 13 -4.60 -8.45 11.53
N THR A 14 -4.28 -8.43 10.23
CA THR A 14 -5.12 -7.80 9.19
C THR A 14 -6.47 -8.48 9.05
N GLU A 15 -6.51 -9.81 9.02
CA GLU A 15 -7.78 -10.55 8.87
C GLU A 15 -8.71 -10.29 10.06
N GLU A 16 -8.17 -10.39 11.29
CA GLU A 16 -8.92 -10.13 12.52
C GLU A 16 -9.45 -8.70 12.56
N ALA A 17 -8.63 -7.71 12.20
CA ALA A 17 -9.02 -6.30 12.16
C ALA A 17 -10.14 -6.03 11.14
N ILE A 18 -10.08 -6.65 9.95
CA ILE A 18 -11.14 -6.57 8.94
C ILE A 18 -12.44 -7.18 9.49
N ARG A 19 -12.37 -8.35 10.12
CA ARG A 19 -13.56 -9.01 10.71
C ARG A 19 -14.16 -8.19 11.85
N ALA A 20 -13.34 -7.55 12.67
CA ALA A 20 -13.77 -6.72 13.78
C ALA A 20 -14.50 -5.43 13.33
N CYS A 21 -14.29 -4.97 12.09
CA CYS A 21 -14.97 -3.80 11.54
C CYS A 21 -16.46 -4.05 11.21
N GLY A 22 -16.91 -5.31 11.19
CA GLY A 22 -18.30 -5.67 10.85
C GLY A 22 -18.60 -5.47 9.36
N ASP A 23 -19.78 -4.91 9.05
CA ASP A 23 -20.22 -4.72 7.67
C ASP A 23 -19.39 -3.65 6.94
N LEU A 24 -18.71 -4.10 5.88
CA LEU A 24 -17.84 -3.31 5.01
C LEU A 24 -18.47 -3.03 3.63
N ASP A 25 -19.73 -3.39 3.40
CA ASP A 25 -20.38 -3.22 2.10
C ASP A 25 -20.40 -1.76 1.65
N GLY A 26 -20.08 -1.56 0.36
CA GLY A 26 -20.00 -0.24 -0.27
C GLY A 26 -18.91 0.70 0.28
N LYS A 27 -18.05 0.24 1.21
CA LYS A 27 -16.92 1.03 1.72
C LYS A 27 -15.71 0.92 0.80
N THR A 28 -14.76 1.84 0.94
CA THR A 28 -13.47 1.78 0.26
C THR A 28 -12.36 1.61 1.28
N ILE A 29 -11.50 0.63 1.06
CA ILE A 29 -10.35 0.30 1.91
C ILE A 29 -9.08 0.63 1.13
N ILE A 30 -8.18 1.37 1.74
CA ILE A 30 -6.80 1.51 1.27
C ILE A 30 -5.94 0.58 2.12
N ASP A 31 -5.50 -0.51 1.51
CA ASP A 31 -4.56 -1.46 2.07
C ASP A 31 -3.14 -0.88 2.01
N CYS A 32 -2.55 -0.64 3.19
CA CYS A 32 -1.17 -0.17 3.35
C CYS A 32 -0.20 -1.30 3.75
N THR A 33 -0.70 -2.53 3.91
CA THR A 33 0.05 -3.64 4.47
C THR A 33 1.12 -4.15 3.50
N ASN A 34 2.12 -4.86 4.03
CA ASN A 34 2.92 -5.79 3.24
C ASN A 34 2.74 -7.16 3.90
N PRO A 35 2.39 -8.23 3.15
CA PRO A 35 2.15 -9.54 3.74
C PRO A 35 3.48 -10.24 4.08
N LEU A 36 4.17 -9.74 5.11
CA LEU A 36 5.50 -10.21 5.50
C LEU A 36 5.42 -11.49 6.31
N LYS A 37 6.40 -12.38 6.11
CA LYS A 37 6.67 -13.47 7.06
C LYS A 37 7.04 -12.89 8.43
N PRO A 38 6.77 -13.60 9.54
CA PRO A 38 7.13 -13.13 10.89
C PRO A 38 8.62 -12.82 11.10
N ASP A 39 9.50 -13.48 10.34
CA ASP A 39 10.95 -13.29 10.38
C ASP A 39 11.47 -12.21 9.40
N PHE A 40 10.57 -11.55 8.67
CA PHE A 40 10.86 -10.55 7.64
C PHE A 40 11.71 -11.06 6.46
N SER A 41 11.89 -12.38 6.32
CA SER A 41 12.71 -12.98 5.26
C SER A 41 12.13 -12.80 3.86
N GLY A 42 10.85 -12.44 3.77
CA GLY A 42 10.14 -12.19 2.52
C GLY A 42 8.64 -12.06 2.73
N LEU A 43 7.91 -12.19 1.63
CA LEU A 43 6.45 -12.22 1.66
C LEU A 43 5.95 -13.61 2.09
N GLU A 44 4.93 -13.62 2.94
CA GLU A 44 4.09 -14.77 3.29
C GLU A 44 3.10 -15.07 2.15
N ILE A 45 2.59 -14.01 1.51
CA ILE A 45 1.69 -14.09 0.36
C ILE A 45 2.28 -13.34 -0.84
N GLY A 46 2.33 -14.02 -1.98
CA GLY A 46 2.95 -13.57 -3.24
C GLY A 46 3.39 -14.81 -4.04
N PHE A 47 3.65 -14.78 -5.34
CA PHE A 47 3.40 -13.76 -6.38
C PHE A 47 2.15 -14.08 -7.22
N SER A 48 1.55 -15.26 -7.01
CA SER A 48 0.36 -15.72 -7.74
C SER A 48 -0.94 -15.12 -7.21
N THR A 49 -0.89 -14.51 -6.02
CA THR A 49 -1.93 -13.67 -5.39
C THR A 49 -1.23 -12.59 -4.55
N SER A 50 -1.99 -11.77 -3.84
CA SER A 50 -1.50 -10.66 -3.00
C SER A 50 -2.26 -10.58 -1.68
N GLY A 51 -1.67 -9.90 -0.70
CA GLY A 51 -2.36 -9.54 0.55
C GLY A 51 -3.61 -8.69 0.27
N ALA A 52 -3.54 -7.77 -0.69
CA ALA A 52 -4.67 -6.94 -1.11
C ALA A 52 -5.85 -7.76 -1.66
N GLU A 53 -5.57 -8.81 -2.44
CA GLU A 53 -6.59 -9.73 -2.94
C GLU A 53 -7.25 -10.52 -1.80
N ARG A 54 -6.47 -10.98 -0.80
CA ARG A 54 -7.02 -11.60 0.41
C ARG A 54 -7.89 -10.66 1.23
N ILE A 55 -7.48 -9.41 1.38
CA ILE A 55 -8.29 -8.38 2.04
C ILE A 55 -9.61 -8.18 1.30
N SER A 56 -9.60 -8.20 -0.04
CA SER A 56 -10.83 -8.12 -0.83
C SER A 56 -11.76 -9.32 -0.63
N GLU A 57 -11.22 -10.51 -0.35
CA GLU A 57 -12.01 -11.69 0.00
C GLU A 57 -12.62 -11.55 1.42
N TRP A 58 -11.83 -11.08 2.38
CA TRP A 58 -12.29 -10.90 3.77
C TRP A 58 -13.29 -9.75 3.93
N ALA A 59 -13.14 -8.67 3.17
CA ALA A 59 -13.98 -7.48 3.17
C ALA A 59 -14.99 -7.50 2.01
N SER A 60 -15.75 -8.59 1.89
CA SER A 60 -16.77 -8.74 0.83
C SER A 60 -17.70 -7.52 0.75
N GLY A 61 -17.97 -7.05 -0.47
CA GLY A 61 -18.75 -5.84 -0.74
C GLY A 61 -17.95 -4.53 -0.74
N ALA A 62 -16.78 -4.49 -0.11
CA ALA A 62 -15.90 -3.33 -0.15
C ALA A 62 -15.20 -3.16 -1.52
N ARG A 63 -14.54 -2.03 -1.71
CA ARG A 63 -13.56 -1.79 -2.79
C ARG A 63 -12.19 -1.59 -2.18
N VAL A 64 -11.22 -2.39 -2.60
CA VAL A 64 -9.85 -2.35 -2.07
C VAL A 64 -8.94 -1.62 -3.07
N PHE A 65 -8.11 -0.74 -2.54
CA PHE A 65 -6.98 -0.14 -3.22
C PHE A 65 -5.70 -0.52 -2.48
N LYS A 66 -4.60 -0.74 -3.21
CA LYS A 66 -3.25 -0.88 -2.65
C LYS A 66 -2.51 0.45 -2.80
N ALA A 67 -2.00 0.99 -1.70
CA ALA A 67 -1.16 2.18 -1.70
C ALA A 67 -0.29 2.23 -0.43
N MET A 68 0.64 3.19 -0.33
CA MET A 68 1.40 3.49 0.90
C MET A 68 2.27 2.35 1.45
N ASN A 69 2.41 1.23 0.73
CA ASN A 69 3.18 0.07 1.19
C ASN A 69 4.69 0.15 0.83
N GLN A 70 5.12 1.19 0.10
CA GLN A 70 6.41 1.23 -0.62
C GLN A 70 7.45 2.18 0.01
N ILE A 71 7.18 2.69 1.21
CA ILE A 71 8.02 3.64 1.93
C ILE A 71 7.90 3.45 3.44
N GLY A 72 8.92 3.84 4.20
CA GLY A 72 8.89 3.82 5.66
C GLY A 72 7.89 4.82 6.25
N ALA A 73 7.22 4.43 7.33
CA ALA A 73 6.17 5.23 7.97
C ALA A 73 6.62 6.64 8.41
N ARG A 74 7.90 6.83 8.77
CA ARG A 74 8.47 8.14 9.14
C ARG A 74 8.50 9.15 7.99
N LEU A 75 8.40 8.67 6.75
CA LEU A 75 8.41 9.47 5.53
C LEU A 75 7.03 9.55 4.87
N MET A 76 5.97 9.12 5.56
CA MET A 76 4.63 9.05 4.96
C MET A 76 3.99 10.43 4.78
N ASP A 77 4.30 11.38 5.66
CA ASP A 77 3.72 12.71 5.65
C ASP A 77 4.69 13.73 5.05
N ALA A 78 4.40 14.15 3.82
CA ALA A 78 5.13 15.18 3.07
C ALA A 78 6.66 14.99 3.09
N PRO A 79 7.19 13.84 2.61
CA PRO A 79 8.61 13.58 2.66
C PRO A 79 9.39 14.59 1.82
N HIS A 80 10.41 15.18 2.44
CA HIS A 80 11.30 16.13 1.78
C HIS A 80 12.62 15.44 1.41
N PHE A 81 12.91 15.39 0.12
CA PHE A 81 14.18 14.90 -0.43
C PHE A 81 14.90 16.03 -1.17
N PRO A 82 16.23 16.18 -1.02
CA PRO A 82 16.98 17.18 -1.77
C PRO A 82 16.78 17.01 -3.29
N GLY A 83 16.36 18.07 -3.97
CA GLY A 83 15.99 18.07 -5.39
C GLY A 83 14.50 18.37 -5.62
N ILE A 84 14.02 18.22 -6.86
CA ILE A 84 12.64 18.58 -7.26
C ILE A 84 11.73 17.34 -7.38
N VAL A 85 12.25 16.12 -7.23
CA VAL A 85 11.47 14.91 -7.52
C VAL A 85 10.76 14.42 -6.26
N LYS A 86 9.44 14.64 -6.20
CA LYS A 86 8.55 13.95 -5.24
C LYS A 86 8.71 12.43 -5.37
N PRO A 87 8.78 11.66 -4.27
CA PRO A 87 8.81 10.20 -4.34
C PRO A 87 7.59 9.66 -5.10
N VAL A 88 7.76 8.55 -5.82
CA VAL A 88 6.65 7.92 -6.52
C VAL A 88 5.85 7.03 -5.57
N MET A 89 4.53 7.07 -5.68
CA MET A 89 3.64 6.09 -5.07
C MET A 89 2.76 5.46 -6.15
N PHE A 90 2.95 4.18 -6.40
CA PHE A 90 2.06 3.43 -7.27
C PHE A 90 0.82 3.02 -6.49
N VAL A 91 -0.36 3.23 -7.08
CA VAL A 91 -1.66 2.90 -6.51
C VAL A 91 -2.41 1.99 -7.47
N CYS A 92 -2.95 0.88 -6.98
CA CYS A 92 -3.81 0.01 -7.78
C CYS A 92 -5.14 -0.26 -7.09
N GLY A 93 -6.16 -0.64 -7.86
CA GLY A 93 -7.53 -0.84 -7.39
C GLY A 93 -8.55 0.01 -8.15
N GLU A 94 -9.81 -0.40 -8.08
CA GLU A 94 -10.90 0.24 -8.82
C GLU A 94 -12.11 0.50 -7.92
N GLY A 95 -12.81 1.60 -8.19
CA GLY A 95 -14.05 1.90 -7.50
C GLY A 95 -14.43 3.38 -7.50
N PRO A 96 -15.64 3.71 -7.00
CA PRO A 96 -16.20 5.06 -7.07
C PRO A 96 -15.40 6.16 -6.36
N LEU A 97 -14.48 5.80 -5.46
CA LEU A 97 -13.63 6.74 -4.71
C LEU A 97 -12.18 6.81 -5.23
N LYS A 98 -11.88 6.29 -6.42
CA LYS A 98 -10.52 6.29 -7.00
C LYS A 98 -9.87 7.67 -6.96
N SER A 99 -10.56 8.72 -7.43
CA SER A 99 -10.04 10.09 -7.40
C SER A 99 -9.74 10.59 -5.98
N SER A 100 -10.53 10.21 -4.98
CA SER A 100 -10.29 10.57 -3.58
C SER A 100 -9.09 9.84 -2.98
N VAL A 101 -8.90 8.56 -3.32
CA VAL A 101 -7.71 7.79 -2.94
C VAL A 101 -6.46 8.45 -3.50
N PHE A 102 -6.48 8.83 -4.77
CA PHE A 102 -5.35 9.44 -5.45
C PHE A 102 -5.04 10.84 -4.90
N LEU A 103 -6.07 11.64 -4.65
CA LEU A 103 -5.91 12.95 -4.01
C LEU A 103 -5.27 12.82 -2.63
N LEU A 104 -5.69 11.84 -1.82
CA LEU A 104 -5.08 11.61 -0.50
C LEU A 104 -3.59 11.29 -0.62
N VAL A 105 -3.19 10.45 -1.57
CA VAL A 105 -1.78 10.10 -1.78
C VAL A 105 -0.97 11.29 -2.31
N ASP A 106 -1.53 12.13 -3.17
CA ASP A 106 -0.86 13.37 -3.62
C ASP A 106 -0.69 14.37 -2.47
N GLN A 107 -1.71 14.50 -1.61
CA GLN A 107 -1.67 15.36 -0.42
C GLN A 107 -0.63 14.91 0.61
N LEU A 108 -0.31 13.61 0.65
CA LEU A 108 0.81 13.07 1.43
C LEU A 108 2.19 13.37 0.80
N GLY A 109 2.25 14.05 -0.34
CA GLY A 109 3.49 14.54 -0.96
C GLY A 109 4.09 13.64 -2.04
N PHE A 110 3.34 12.63 -2.52
CA PHE A 110 3.83 11.67 -3.51
C PHE A 110 3.43 12.03 -4.94
N THR A 111 4.26 11.68 -5.92
CA THR A 111 3.84 11.55 -7.31
C THR A 111 3.01 10.28 -7.45
N VAL A 112 1.69 10.44 -7.57
CA VAL A 112 0.77 9.29 -7.68
C VAL A 112 0.76 8.73 -9.10
N ILE A 113 0.91 7.42 -9.22
CA ILE A 113 0.79 6.71 -10.50
C ILE A 113 -0.30 5.65 -10.38
N ASP A 114 -1.27 5.72 -11.29
CA ASP A 114 -2.27 4.67 -11.48
C ASP A 114 -1.60 3.43 -12.07
N ALA A 115 -1.53 2.36 -11.28
CA ALA A 115 -0.94 1.10 -11.69
C ALA A 115 -1.98 0.14 -12.28
N GLY A 116 -3.29 0.46 -12.22
CA GLY A 116 -4.37 -0.34 -12.77
C GLY A 116 -5.17 -1.11 -11.72
N ASP A 117 -5.67 -2.29 -12.09
CA ASP A 117 -6.57 -3.08 -11.25
C ASP A 117 -5.91 -3.67 -9.99
N LEU A 118 -6.71 -4.27 -9.10
CA LEU A 118 -6.22 -4.79 -7.83
C LEU A 118 -5.16 -5.91 -7.99
N LYS A 119 -5.15 -6.66 -9.10
CA LYS A 119 -4.16 -7.74 -9.32
C LYS A 119 -2.74 -7.21 -9.42
N ILE A 120 -2.57 -5.93 -9.74
CA ILE A 120 -1.27 -5.26 -9.79
C ILE A 120 -0.64 -5.16 -8.39
N ALA A 121 -1.40 -5.37 -7.31
CA ALA A 121 -0.85 -5.52 -5.97
C ALA A 121 0.19 -6.65 -5.88
N ARG A 122 0.10 -7.68 -6.74
CA ARG A 122 1.10 -8.74 -6.89
C ARG A 122 2.48 -8.24 -7.33
N LEU A 123 2.57 -7.04 -7.90
CA LEU A 123 3.82 -6.34 -8.21
C LEU A 123 4.18 -5.30 -7.14
N LEU A 124 3.18 -4.58 -6.62
CA LEU A 124 3.40 -3.52 -5.64
C LEU A 124 3.87 -4.06 -4.28
N GLU A 125 3.40 -5.24 -3.85
CA GLU A 125 3.83 -5.88 -2.60
C GLU A 125 5.29 -6.35 -2.67
N PRO A 126 5.75 -7.06 -3.72
CA PRO A 126 7.18 -7.32 -3.91
C PRO A 126 8.03 -6.06 -4.04
N TYR A 127 7.50 -5.00 -4.67
CA TYR A 127 8.19 -3.72 -4.74
C TYR A 127 8.35 -3.06 -3.36
N GLY A 128 7.32 -3.11 -2.51
CA GLY A 128 7.43 -2.74 -1.10
C GLY A 128 8.42 -3.63 -0.33
N MET A 129 8.40 -4.95 -0.58
CA MET A 129 9.35 -5.89 0.00
C MET A 129 10.80 -5.57 -0.39
N LEU A 130 11.05 -5.05 -1.60
CA LEU A 130 12.39 -4.59 -1.99
C LEU A 130 12.87 -3.45 -1.08
N TRP A 131 12.03 -2.43 -0.84
CA TRP A 131 12.35 -1.35 0.10
C TRP A 131 12.65 -1.88 1.51
N ILE A 132 11.81 -2.81 1.99
CA ILE A 132 11.96 -3.46 3.30
C ILE A 132 13.26 -4.26 3.38
N HIS A 133 13.60 -5.04 2.35
CA HIS A 133 14.82 -5.83 2.29
C HIS A 133 16.07 -4.93 2.37
N LEU A 134 16.09 -3.84 1.59
CA LEU A 134 17.19 -2.87 1.61
C LEU A 134 17.40 -2.29 3.02
N THR A 135 16.30 -1.98 3.71
CA THR A 135 16.35 -1.42 5.06
C THR A 135 16.77 -2.46 6.10
N LEU A 136 16.07 -3.60 6.17
CA LEU A 136 16.23 -4.56 7.25
C LEU A 136 17.41 -5.52 7.05
N MET A 137 17.64 -5.97 5.82
CA MET A 137 18.65 -6.98 5.49
C MET A 137 19.97 -6.35 5.04
N LYS A 138 19.89 -5.27 4.25
CA LYS A 138 21.09 -4.54 3.79
C LYS A 138 21.49 -3.40 4.72
N LYS A 139 20.71 -3.11 5.76
CA LYS A 139 20.98 -2.08 6.78
C LYS A 139 21.16 -0.68 6.18
N ILE A 140 20.53 -0.42 5.04
CA ILE A 140 20.41 0.95 4.51
C ILE A 140 19.45 1.69 5.46
N PRO A 141 19.78 2.91 5.93
CA PRO A 141 18.86 3.68 6.74
C PRO A 141 17.52 3.87 6.00
N GLY A 142 16.40 3.80 6.72
CA GLY A 142 15.05 3.87 6.13
C GLY A 142 14.62 5.28 5.70
N ASP A 143 15.57 6.16 5.40
CA ASP A 143 15.39 7.57 5.03
C ASP A 143 15.51 7.78 3.51
N PHE A 144 15.19 6.76 2.70
CA PHE A 144 15.15 6.83 1.24
C PHE A 144 13.78 6.44 0.69
N ALA A 145 13.52 6.86 -0.55
CA ALA A 145 12.35 6.49 -1.31
C ALA A 145 12.72 6.26 -2.78
N PHE A 146 11.83 5.61 -3.53
CA PHE A 146 11.98 5.47 -4.97
C PHE A 146 11.40 6.67 -5.71
N ALA A 147 11.94 6.93 -6.91
CA ALA A 147 11.50 8.01 -7.79
C ALA A 147 11.26 7.48 -9.21
N LEU A 148 10.29 8.08 -9.91
CA LEU A 148 10.03 7.83 -11.33
C LEU A 148 10.53 9.02 -12.15
N LEU A 149 11.57 8.80 -12.96
CA LEU A 149 12.13 9.81 -13.85
C LEU A 149 11.46 9.72 -15.23
N LYS A 150 11.00 10.86 -15.76
CA LYS A 150 10.40 10.97 -17.09
C LYS A 150 11.28 11.87 -17.97
N LYS A 151 11.36 11.57 -19.26
CA LYS A 151 12.01 12.40 -20.28
C LYS A 151 11.03 13.41 -20.85
#